data_AF-A0A3D4UKF6-F1
#
_entry.id   AF-A0A3D4UKF6-F1
#
_cell.length_a   1.000
_cell.length_b   1.000
_cell.length_c   1.000
_cell.angle_alpha   90.00
_cell.angle_beta   90.00
_cell.angle_gamma   90.00
#
_symmetry.space_group_name_H-M   'P 1'
#
loop_
_entity.id
_entity.type
_entity.pdbx_description
1 polymer ?
#
loop_
_entity_poly.entity_id
_entity_poly.type
_entity_poly.pdbx_seq_one_letter_code
_entity_poly.pdbx_strand_id
1 'polypeptide(L)'
;AAGKLPLRVDVVDMNPGIVRSARDLGLLGHVADASHADVLEHLGINHAHIAIVTIPDPLAARAIIKQIRVCAPDTHIIARGRYHRHVQELFDAGAQE
;
A
#
# COMPACT_ATOMS: atom_id res chain seq x y z
N ALA A 1 22.36 4.31 12.53
CA ALA A 1 21.22 3.52 13.02
C ALA A 1 19.96 4.28 12.66
N ALA A 2 19.12 3.76 11.75
CA ALA A 2 17.89 4.43 11.36
C ALA A 2 17.01 4.56 12.62
N GLY A 3 16.71 5.80 13.01
CA GLY A 3 15.85 6.07 14.15
C GLY A 3 14.50 5.41 13.92
N LYS A 4 14.02 4.63 14.90
CA LYS A 4 12.68 4.07 14.88
C LYS A 4 11.71 5.22 14.61
N LEU A 5 11.03 5.17 13.47
CA LEU A 5 9.88 6.04 13.23
C LEU A 5 8.89 5.75 14.36
N PRO A 6 8.32 6.76 15.04
CA PRO A 6 7.28 6.56 16.06
C PRO A 6 5.96 6.02 15.46
N LEU A 7 5.99 5.61 14.19
CA LEU A 7 4.86 5.14 13.40
C LEU A 7 5.04 3.65 13.15
N ARG A 8 3.99 2.88 13.42
CA ARG A 8 3.91 1.48 12.99
C ARG A 8 3.80 1.47 11.47
N VAL A 9 4.71 0.75 10.82
CA VAL A 9 4.74 0.59 9.36
C VAL A 9 4.72 -0.90 9.04
N ASP A 10 3.69 -1.29 8.27
CA ASP A 10 3.52 -2.62 7.74
C ASP A 10 3.75 -2.56 6.21
N VAL A 11 4.59 -3.44 5.70
CA VAL A 11 4.92 -3.59 4.28
C VAL A 11 4.30 -4.89 3.78
N VAL A 12 3.50 -4.81 2.71
CA VAL A 12 2.91 -5.96 2.03
C VAL A 12 3.42 -6.03 0.60
N ASP A 13 3.94 -7.18 0.19
CA ASP A 13 4.37 -7.41 -1.18
C ASP A 13 4.29 -8.92 -1.51
N MET A 14 3.97 -9.28 -2.74
CA MET A 14 3.98 -10.68 -3.18
C MET A 14 5.38 -11.24 -3.37
N ASN A 15 6.40 -10.38 -3.47
CA ASN A 15 7.80 -10.76 -3.60
C ASN A 15 8.44 -10.97 -2.21
N PRO A 16 8.81 -12.21 -1.83
CA PRO A 16 9.43 -12.49 -0.54
C PRO A 16 10.76 -11.78 -0.33
N GLY A 17 11.47 -11.41 -1.40
CA GLY A 17 12.72 -10.65 -1.32
C GLY A 17 12.51 -9.21 -0.85
N ILE A 18 11.44 -8.55 -1.31
CA ILE A 18 11.06 -7.20 -0.85
C ILE A 18 10.64 -7.27 0.62
N VAL A 19 9.81 -8.26 0.97
CA VAL A 19 9.36 -8.46 2.35
C VAL A 19 10.52 -8.74 3.31
N ARG A 20 11.51 -9.55 2.88
CA ARG A 20 12.74 -9.77 3.65
C ARG A 20 13.50 -8.46 3.85
N SER A 21 13.69 -7.68 2.80
CA SER A 21 14.37 -6.39 2.88
C SER A 21 13.67 -5.43 3.84
N ALA A 22 12.34 -5.39 3.85
CA ALA A 22 11.57 -4.58 4.80
C ALA A 22 11.78 -5.04 6.26
N ARG A 23 11.80 -6.36 6.49
CA ARG A 23 12.07 -6.94 7.82
C ARG A 23 13.50 -6.66 8.29
N ASP A 24 14.48 -6.68 7.39
CA ASP A 24 15.88 -6.34 7.69
C ASP A 24 16.04 -4.86 8.08
N LEU A 25 15.14 -3.99 7.61
CA LEU A 25 15.02 -2.59 8.04
C LEU A 25 14.26 -2.41 9.36
N GLY A 26 13.80 -3.49 9.99
CA GLY A 26 13.05 -3.47 11.25
C GLY A 26 11.55 -3.18 11.08
N LEU A 27 11.00 -3.27 9.87
CA LEU A 27 9.58 -3.09 9.59
C LEU A 27 8.81 -4.41 9.69
N LEU A 28 7.49 -4.33 9.90
CA LEU A 28 6.63 -5.49 9.77
C LEU A 28 6.42 -5.79 8.29
N GLY A 29 6.76 -7.00 7.84
CA GLY A 29 6.67 -7.38 6.44
C GLY A 29 5.77 -8.59 6.24
N HIS A 30 4.91 -8.57 5.22
CA HIS A 30 3.89 -9.59 4.93
C HIS A 30 3.97 -10.03 3.46
N VAL A 31 4.06 -11.34 3.21
CA VAL A 31 3.96 -11.87 1.84
C VAL A 31 2.49 -12.12 1.52
N ALA A 32 1.85 -11.20 0.80
CA ALA A 32 0.44 -11.29 0.45
C ALA A 32 0.10 -10.40 -0.76
N ASP A 33 -1.11 -10.59 -1.31
CA ASP A 33 -1.65 -9.76 -2.39
C ASP A 33 -2.63 -8.74 -1.82
N ALA A 34 -2.22 -7.47 -1.80
CA ALA A 34 -2.99 -6.35 -1.27
C ALA A 34 -4.23 -5.98 -2.11
N SER A 35 -4.46 -6.64 -3.26
CA SER A 35 -5.70 -6.46 -4.02
C SER A 35 -6.90 -7.18 -3.40
N HIS A 36 -6.67 -8.10 -2.46
CA HIS A 36 -7.73 -8.79 -1.74
C HIS A 36 -8.14 -8.07 -0.44
N ALA A 37 -9.45 -7.96 -0.24
CA ALA A 37 -10.05 -7.29 0.91
C ALA A 37 -9.63 -7.90 2.25
N ASP A 38 -9.68 -9.23 2.34
CA ASP A 38 -9.38 -10.02 3.53
C ASP A 38 -7.92 -9.84 3.99
N VAL A 39 -6.98 -9.73 3.03
CA VAL A 39 -5.59 -9.38 3.30
C VAL A 39 -5.50 -8.01 3.95
N LEU A 40 -6.13 -6.99 3.36
CA LEU A 40 -6.08 -5.62 3.89
C LEU A 40 -6.74 -5.51 5.27
N GLU A 41 -7.87 -6.18 5.48
CA GLU A 41 -8.58 -6.25 6.77
C GLU A 41 -7.74 -6.95 7.84
N HIS A 42 -7.11 -8.09 7.51
CA HIS A 42 -6.22 -8.80 8.42
C HIS A 42 -5.01 -7.95 8.85
N LEU A 43 -4.51 -7.11 7.94
CA LEU A 43 -3.43 -6.15 8.21
C LEU A 43 -3.90 -4.90 8.95
N GLY A 44 -5.21 -4.74 9.18
CA GLY A 44 -5.78 -3.63 9.94
C GLY A 44 -5.81 -2.31 9.17
N ILE A 45 -6.03 -2.34 7.85
CA ILE A 45 -6.06 -1.13 7.00
C ILE A 45 -7.03 -0.06 7.52
N ASN A 46 -8.13 -0.46 8.17
CA ASN A 46 -9.15 0.44 8.72
C ASN A 46 -8.62 1.34 9.85
N HIS A 47 -7.47 1.00 10.43
CA HIS A 47 -6.79 1.80 11.45
C HIS A 47 -5.57 2.54 10.89
N ALA A 48 -5.26 2.39 9.59
CA ALA A 48 -4.15 3.07 8.95
C ALA A 48 -4.53 4.52 8.62
N HIS A 49 -3.71 5.47 9.05
CA HIS A 49 -3.85 6.87 8.65
C HIS A 49 -3.46 7.09 7.20
N ILE A 50 -2.45 6.35 6.72
CA ILE A 50 -1.86 6.51 5.39
C ILE A 50 -1.62 5.13 4.77
N ALA A 51 -1.96 4.98 3.50
CA ALA A 51 -1.57 3.86 2.66
C ALA A 51 -0.72 4.36 1.49
N ILE A 52 0.45 3.74 1.27
CA ILE A 52 1.35 4.08 0.17
C ILE A 52 1.36 2.92 -0.82
N VAL A 53 0.91 3.16 -2.06
CA VAL A 53 0.80 2.16 -3.13
C VAL A 53 1.90 2.39 -4.16
N THR A 54 2.96 1.58 -4.11
CA THR A 54 4.13 1.71 -5.01
C THR A 54 4.22 0.63 -6.09
N ILE A 55 3.07 0.12 -6.53
CA ILE A 55 2.98 -1.00 -7.48
C ILE A 55 3.34 -0.54 -8.90
N PRO A 56 4.29 -1.20 -9.60
CA PRO A 56 4.70 -0.80 -10.95
C PRO A 56 3.61 -0.99 -12.01
N ASP A 57 2.76 -2.01 -11.82
CA ASP A 57 1.67 -2.32 -12.74
C ASP A 57 0.46 -1.40 -12.46
N PRO A 58 0.00 -0.60 -13.43
CA PRO A 58 -1.05 0.38 -13.21
C PRO A 58 -2.42 -0.27 -12.94
N LEU A 59 -2.69 -1.45 -13.49
CA LEU A 59 -3.96 -2.15 -13.26
C LEU A 59 -4.04 -2.67 -11.81
N ALA A 60 -2.98 -3.30 -11.34
CA ALA A 60 -2.85 -3.75 -9.96
C ALA A 60 -2.88 -2.58 -8.96
N ALA A 61 -2.14 -1.50 -9.24
CA ALA A 61 -2.17 -0.29 -8.41
C ALA A 61 -3.60 0.25 -8.27
N ARG A 62 -4.33 0.37 -9.38
CA ARG A 62 -5.72 0.83 -9.40
C ARG A 62 -6.66 -0.10 -8.63
N ALA A 63 -6.50 -1.41 -8.77
CA ALA A 63 -7.29 -2.40 -8.04
C ALA A 63 -7.08 -2.27 -6.53
N ILE A 64 -5.82 -2.17 -6.09
CA ILE A 64 -5.46 -1.99 -4.69
C ILE A 64 -6.03 -0.68 -4.14
N ILE A 65 -5.89 0.44 -4.85
CA ILE A 65 -6.41 1.74 -4.41
C ILE A 65 -7.93 1.68 -4.22
N LYS A 66 -8.66 1.10 -5.19
CA LYS A 66 -10.11 0.92 -5.07
C LYS A 66 -10.47 0.07 -3.86
N GLN A 67 -9.74 -1.01 -3.64
CA GLN A 67 -9.99 -1.91 -2.51
C GLN A 67 -9.74 -1.20 -1.17
N ILE A 68 -8.64 -0.47 -1.04
CA ILE A 68 -8.33 0.34 0.16
C ILE A 68 -9.44 1.37 0.38
N ARG A 69 -9.91 2.07 -0.65
CA ARG A 69 -10.97 3.07 -0.52
C ARG A 69 -12.30 2.47 -0.04
N VAL A 70 -12.60 1.23 -0.43
CA VAL A 70 -13.79 0.51 0.04
C VAL A 70 -13.63 0.05 1.50
N CYS A 71 -12.50 -0.56 1.86
CA CYS A 71 -12.26 -1.08 3.21
C CYS A 71 -12.08 0.04 4.24
N ALA A 72 -11.32 1.08 3.89
CA ALA A 72 -10.88 2.15 4.76
C ALA A 72 -11.08 3.54 4.10
N PRO A 73 -12.33 4.04 4.07
CA PRO A 73 -12.67 5.29 3.37
C PRO A 73 -11.95 6.52 3.91
N ASP A 74 -11.53 6.50 5.18
CA ASP A 74 -10.83 7.61 5.84
C ASP A 74 -9.30 7.57 5.67
N THR A 75 -8.75 6.47 5.16
CA THR A 75 -7.30 6.35 4.92
C THR A 75 -6.88 7.29 3.80
N HIS A 76 -5.79 8.03 4.02
CA HIS A 76 -5.15 8.83 2.99
C HIS A 76 -4.29 7.94 2.09
N ILE A 77 -4.50 7.97 0.77
CA ILE A 77 -3.86 7.07 -0.18
C ILE A 77 -2.88 7.87 -1.04
N ILE A 78 -1.60 7.53 -0.96
CA ILE A 78 -0.53 8.05 -1.80
C ILE A 78 -0.14 6.95 -2.80
N ALA A 79 -0.16 7.25 -4.09
CA ALA A 79 0.11 6.29 -5.15
C ALA A 79 1.28 6.73 -6.03
N ARG A 80 2.14 5.76 -6.39
CA ARG A 80 3.29 6.04 -7.27
C ARG A 80 2.84 6.22 -8.73
N GLY A 81 2.72 7.45 -9.19
CA GLY A 81 2.47 7.81 -10.59
C GLY A 81 3.69 7.69 -11.53
N ARG A 82 4.26 6.48 -11.72
CA ARG A 82 5.49 6.30 -12.55
C ARG A 82 5.35 6.80 -14.00
N TYR A 83 4.17 6.65 -14.59
CA TYR A 83 3.88 7.08 -15.97
C TYR A 83 2.75 8.09 -15.96
N HIS A 84 3.01 9.29 -16.49
CA HIS A 84 2.06 10.40 -16.56
C HIS A 84 0.67 10.00 -17.08
N ARG A 85 0.59 9.01 -17.99
CA ARG A 85 -0.65 8.60 -18.66
C ARG A 85 -1.63 7.87 -17.74
N HIS A 86 -1.15 7.31 -16.64
CA HIS A 86 -1.98 6.54 -15.70
C HIS A 86 -2.27 7.33 -14.41
N VAL A 87 -1.67 8.50 -14.22
CA VAL A 87 -1.82 9.30 -12.99
C VAL A 87 -3.28 9.64 -12.73
N GLN A 88 -4.01 10.09 -13.77
CA GLN A 88 -5.44 10.39 -13.63
C GLN A 88 -6.26 9.16 -13.21
N GLU A 89 -5.94 7.98 -13.76
CA GLU A 89 -6.64 6.74 -13.38
C GLU A 89 -6.41 6.35 -11.92
N LEU A 90 -5.27 6.73 -11.31
CA LEU A 90 -5.00 6.50 -9.89
C LEU A 90 -5.81 7.46 -9.02
N PHE A 91 -5.91 8.74 -9.41
CA PHE A 91 -6.80 9.70 -8.73
C PHE A 91 -8.26 9.28 -8.83
N ASP A 92 -8.73 8.87 -10.01
CA ASP A 92 -10.10 8.38 -10.23
C ASP A 92 -10.40 7.10 -9.43
N ALA A 93 -9.36 6.32 -9.11
CA ALA A 93 -9.47 5.15 -8.23
C ALA A 93 -9.62 5.51 -6.75
N GLY A 94 -9.24 6.72 -6.38
CA GLY A 94 -9.29 7.22 -5.00
C GLY A 94 -7.92 7.55 -4.41
N ALA A 95 -6.83 7.59 -5.18
CA ALA A 95 -5.58 8.18 -4.68
C ALA A 95 -5.74 9.68 -4.44
N GLN A 96 -4.93 10.24 -3.56
CA GLN A 96 -4.98 11.66 -3.18
C GLN A 96 -3.65 12.38 -3.42
N GLU A 97 -2.55 11.63 -3.58
CA GLU A 97 -1.21 12.11 -3.98
C GLU A 97 -0.53 11.10 -4.90
#